data_AF-A0AA38HU98-F1
#
_entry.id   AF-A0AA38HU98-F1
#
_cell.length_a   1.000
_cell.length_b   1.000
_cell.length_c   1.000
_cell.angle_alpha   90.00
_cell.angle_beta   90.00
_cell.angle_gamma   90.00
#
_symmetry.space_group_name_H-M   'P 1'
#
loop_
_entity.id
_entity.type
_entity.pdbx_description
1 polymer ?
#
loop_
_entity_poly.entity_id
_entity_poly.type
_entity_poly.pdbx_seq_one_letter_code
_entity_poly.pdbx_strand_id
1 'polypeptide(L)'
;MFGLPKTPQQCVSDKTFGEINSQPPKDKINTVTYRSFKYFDTNEFSRDASLINWNHIINLESIDKLSFFNSAIIALFDVHAPLKTTTTKRPAKPYITDNKGNNQTQRQSKEKVYSI
;
A
#
# COMPACT_ATOMS: atom_id res chain seq x y z
N MET A 1 64.98 35.27 39.62
CA MET A 1 64.43 34.51 38.48
C MET A 1 62.92 34.50 38.65
N PHE A 2 62.24 35.52 38.13
CA PHE A 2 60.81 35.76 38.37
C PHE A 2 59.99 35.26 37.17
N GLY A 3 59.11 34.28 37.38
CA GLY A 3 58.12 33.85 36.41
C GLY A 3 56.80 34.60 36.65
N LEU A 4 56.43 35.50 35.74
CA LEU A 4 55.11 36.12 35.69
C LEU A 4 54.07 35.13 35.15
N PRO A 5 52.87 35.02 35.74
CA PRO A 5 51.79 34.24 35.15
C PRO A 5 51.16 34.99 33.97
N LYS A 6 51.10 34.32 32.81
CA LYS A 6 50.33 34.79 31.64
C LYS A 6 48.90 34.27 31.75
N THR A 7 47.91 35.16 31.86
CA THR A 7 46.55 34.90 31.39
C THR A 7 46.48 35.29 29.91
N PRO A 8 45.86 34.47 29.06
CA PRO A 8 44.76 35.05 28.29
C PRO A 8 43.59 34.10 28.01
N GLN A 9 42.41 34.70 28.17
CA GLN A 9 41.27 34.70 27.24
C GLN A 9 40.33 33.48 27.17
N GLN A 10 39.04 33.85 27.30
CA GLN A 10 37.83 33.04 27.24
C GLN A 10 37.58 32.47 25.84
N CYS A 11 36.92 31.32 25.77
CA CYS A 11 35.88 31.02 24.78
C CYS A 11 34.81 30.17 25.48
N VAL A 12 33.74 30.82 25.96
CA VAL A 12 32.52 30.11 26.34
C VAL A 12 31.99 29.51 25.05
N SER A 13 32.07 28.18 24.90
CA SER A 13 31.45 27.51 23.76
C SER A 13 29.96 27.42 24.05
N ASP A 14 29.26 28.49 23.68
CA ASP A 14 27.82 28.53 23.59
C ASP A 14 27.39 27.60 22.45
N LYS A 15 26.92 26.41 22.81
CA LYS A 15 26.12 25.55 21.96
C LYS A 15 24.98 25.01 22.80
N THR A 16 24.03 25.88 23.10
CA THR A 16 22.66 25.48 23.40
C THR A 16 22.12 24.75 22.18
N PHE A 17 22.35 23.43 22.12
CA PHE A 17 21.70 22.55 21.16
C PHE A 17 20.25 22.42 21.63
N GLY A 18 19.38 23.29 21.10
CA GLY A 18 17.95 23.10 21.26
C GLY A 18 17.59 21.75 20.66
N GLU A 19 17.32 20.76 21.52
CA GLU A 19 16.67 19.52 21.13
C GLU A 19 15.28 19.87 20.61
N ILE A 20 15.18 20.10 19.31
CA ILE A 20 13.91 20.11 18.62
C ILE A 20 13.44 18.65 18.67
N ASN A 21 12.58 18.35 19.65
CA ASN A 21 11.80 17.12 19.71
C ASN A 21 10.80 17.08 18.54
N SER A 22 11.32 17.04 17.31
CA SER A 22 10.53 16.75 16.13
C SER A 22 10.37 15.24 16.06
N GLN A 23 9.26 14.75 16.60
CA GLN A 23 8.85 13.37 16.35
C GLN A 23 8.80 13.18 14.83
N PRO A 24 9.47 12.14 14.28
CA PRO A 24 9.47 11.94 12.83
C PRO A 24 8.01 11.81 12.36
N PRO A 25 7.64 12.43 11.22
CA PRO A 25 6.30 12.29 10.68
C PRO A 25 5.95 10.81 10.60
N LYS A 26 4.86 10.41 11.25
CA LYS A 26 4.36 9.04 11.12
C LYS A 26 3.89 8.86 9.68
N ASP A 27 4.70 8.16 8.90
CA ASP A 27 4.39 7.90 7.49
C ASP A 27 3.02 7.23 7.37
N LYS A 28 2.20 7.71 6.43
CA LYS A 28 0.86 7.15 6.19
C LYS A 28 1.00 5.75 5.60
N ILE A 29 0.41 4.79 6.29
CA ILE A 29 0.33 3.40 5.83
C ILE A 29 -0.65 3.35 4.65
N ASN A 30 -0.16 2.94 3.48
CA ASN A 30 -1.00 2.74 2.30
C ASN A 30 -1.65 1.35 2.35
N THR A 31 -2.97 1.34 2.46
CA THR A 31 -3.78 0.13 2.44
C THR A 31 -4.48 0.05 1.09
N VAL A 32 -4.29 -1.06 0.37
CA VAL A 32 -4.93 -1.32 -0.92
C VAL A 32 -5.88 -2.50 -0.75
N THR A 33 -7.13 -2.31 -1.15
CA THR A 33 -8.14 -3.37 -1.19
C THR A 33 -8.43 -3.73 -2.64
N TYR A 34 -8.36 -5.02 -2.97
CA TYR A 34 -8.61 -5.52 -4.31
C TYR A 34 -9.33 -6.87 -4.26
N ARG A 35 -10.01 -7.26 -5.35
CA ARG A 35 -10.60 -8.60 -5.49
C ARG A 35 -9.55 -9.59 -5.97
N SER A 36 -9.44 -10.73 -5.29
CA SER A 36 -8.44 -11.74 -5.62
C SER A 36 -9.00 -12.77 -6.60
N PHE A 37 -8.50 -12.76 -7.83
CA PHE A 37 -8.86 -13.74 -8.88
C PHE A 37 -7.92 -14.93 -8.97
N LYS A 38 -7.06 -15.14 -7.96
CA LYS A 38 -6.00 -16.17 -8.00
C LYS A 38 -6.54 -17.60 -8.13
N TYR A 39 -7.71 -17.85 -7.56
CA TYR A 39 -8.38 -19.16 -7.54
C TYR A 39 -9.79 -19.07 -8.16
N PHE A 40 -9.97 -18.17 -9.12
CA PHE A 40 -11.28 -17.96 -9.74
C PHE A 40 -11.58 -19.11 -10.71
N ASP A 41 -12.61 -19.90 -10.41
CA ASP A 41 -13.10 -20.94 -11.32
C ASP A 41 -14.23 -20.38 -12.18
N THR A 42 -13.97 -20.28 -13.49
CA THR A 42 -14.94 -19.77 -14.46
C THR A 42 -16.17 -20.66 -14.62
N ASN A 43 -16.02 -21.97 -14.44
CA ASN A 43 -17.11 -22.93 -14.62
C ASN A 43 -18.06 -22.87 -13.42
N GLU A 44 -17.51 -22.82 -12.20
CA GLU A 44 -18.33 -22.65 -10.99
C GLU A 44 -19.02 -21.29 -10.99
N PHE A 45 -18.32 -20.21 -11.37
CA PHE A 45 -18.92 -18.90 -11.50
C PHE A 45 -20.07 -18.88 -12.51
N SER A 46 -19.89 -19.48 -13.70
CA SER A 46 -20.92 -19.55 -14.73
C SER A 46 -22.13 -20.37 -14.27
N ARG A 47 -21.90 -21.49 -13.58
CA ARG A 47 -22.94 -22.29 -12.96
C ARG A 47 -23.73 -21.48 -11.95
N ASP A 48 -23.07 -20.82 -11.01
CA ASP A 48 -23.73 -20.04 -9.97
C ASP A 48 -24.45 -18.81 -10.54
N ALA A 49 -23.87 -18.16 -11.57
CA ALA A 49 -24.53 -17.09 -12.31
C ALA A 49 -25.81 -17.57 -12.98
N SER A 50 -25.83 -18.80 -13.52
CA SER A 50 -27.01 -19.36 -14.17
C SER A 50 -28.15 -19.72 -13.20
N LEU A 51 -27.83 -19.94 -11.91
CA LEU A 51 -28.82 -20.22 -10.86
C LEU A 51 -29.59 -18.96 -10.42
N ILE A 52 -29.06 -17.77 -10.69
CA ILE A 52 -29.73 -16.51 -10.36
C ILE A 52 -30.93 -16.33 -11.29
N ASN A 53 -32.10 -16.04 -10.71
CA ASN A 53 -33.32 -15.79 -11.48
C ASN A 53 -33.30 -14.39 -12.14
N TRP A 54 -32.57 -14.27 -13.25
CA TRP A 54 -32.46 -13.01 -14.00
C TRP A 54 -33.79 -12.51 -14.57
N ASN A 55 -34.77 -13.40 -14.79
CA ASN A 55 -36.10 -13.02 -15.24
C ASN A 55 -36.84 -12.15 -14.22
N HIS A 56 -36.46 -12.23 -12.94
CA HIS A 56 -37.01 -11.37 -11.89
C HIS A 56 -36.77 -9.88 -12.18
N ILE A 57 -35.64 -9.54 -12.82
CA ILE A 57 -35.30 -8.15 -13.18
C ILE A 57 -36.30 -7.55 -14.16
N ILE A 58 -36.91 -8.35 -15.03
CA ILE A 58 -37.83 -7.84 -16.05
C ILE A 58 -39.05 -7.18 -15.40
N ASN A 59 -39.50 -7.74 -14.27
CA ASN A 59 -40.74 -7.38 -13.58
C ASN A 59 -40.57 -6.31 -12.49
N LEU A 60 -39.34 -5.95 -12.12
CA LEU A 60 -39.08 -4.93 -11.08
C LEU A 60 -39.24 -3.50 -11.62
N GLU A 61 -39.30 -2.51 -10.73
CA GLU A 61 -39.20 -1.10 -11.13
C GLU A 61 -37.75 -0.70 -11.45
N SER A 62 -37.56 0.38 -12.22
CA SER A 62 -36.24 0.81 -12.73
C SER A 62 -35.14 0.89 -11.65
N ILE A 63 -35.48 1.44 -10.48
CA ILE A 63 -34.55 1.60 -9.35
C ILE A 63 -34.21 0.24 -8.73
N ASP A 64 -35.21 -0.60 -8.53
CA ASP A 64 -35.07 -1.91 -7.91
C ASP A 64 -34.33 -2.91 -8.82
N LYS A 65 -34.46 -2.77 -10.14
CA LYS A 65 -33.69 -3.55 -11.12
C LYS A 65 -32.20 -3.40 -10.92
N LEU A 66 -31.73 -2.15 -10.79
CA LEU A 66 -30.32 -1.85 -10.62
C LEU A 66 -29.81 -2.34 -9.26
N SER A 67 -30.62 -2.17 -8.21
CA SER A 67 -30.32 -2.68 -6.86
C SER A 67 -30.16 -4.20 -6.83
N PHE A 68 -31.13 -4.93 -7.42
CA PHE A 68 -31.08 -6.38 -7.53
C PHE A 68 -29.87 -6.84 -8.36
N PHE A 69 -29.63 -6.22 -9.52
CA PHE A 69 -28.50 -6.58 -10.37
C PHE A 69 -27.16 -6.39 -9.65
N ASN A 70 -26.96 -5.22 -9.02
CA ASN A 70 -25.72 -4.94 -8.31
C ASN A 70 -25.51 -5.89 -7.14
N SER A 71 -26.54 -6.14 -6.34
CA SER A 71 -26.45 -7.06 -5.19
C SER A 71 -26.16 -8.49 -5.64
N ALA A 72 -26.83 -9.00 -6.69
CA ALA A 72 -26.56 -10.31 -7.25
C ALA A 72 -25.12 -10.46 -7.74
N ILE A 73 -24.61 -9.47 -8.48
CA ILE A 73 -23.24 -9.49 -9.01
C ILE A 73 -22.21 -9.40 -7.88
N ILE A 74 -22.42 -8.52 -6.89
CA ILE A 74 -21.51 -8.41 -5.74
C ILE A 74 -21.49 -9.71 -4.95
N ALA A 75 -22.65 -10.32 -4.67
CA ALA A 75 -22.73 -11.59 -3.96
C ALA A 75 -21.98 -12.71 -4.71
N LEU A 76 -22.12 -12.78 -6.03
CA LEU A 76 -21.41 -13.74 -6.86
C LEU A 76 -19.89 -13.52 -6.79
N PHE A 77 -19.44 -12.27 -6.87
CA PHE A 77 -18.01 -11.96 -6.74
C PHE A 77 -17.47 -12.13 -5.32
N ASP A 78 -18.28 -12.00 -4.27
CA ASP A 78 -17.81 -12.21 -2.90
C ASP A 78 -17.53 -13.70 -2.61
N VAL A 79 -18.26 -14.61 -3.28
CA VAL A 79 -18.00 -16.05 -3.25
C VAL A 79 -16.75 -16.41 -4.08
N HIS A 80 -16.70 -15.95 -5.33
CA HIS A 80 -15.70 -16.40 -6.31
C HIS A 80 -14.42 -15.56 -6.35
N ALA A 81 -14.47 -14.31 -5.91
CA ALA A 81 -13.37 -13.33 -5.95
C ALA A 81 -13.36 -12.44 -4.69
N PRO A 82 -13.04 -13.01 -3.51
CA PRO A 82 -13.13 -12.31 -2.24
C PRO A 82 -12.23 -11.08 -2.19
N LEU A 83 -12.72 -10.05 -1.49
CA LEU A 83 -11.95 -8.84 -1.21
C LEU A 83 -10.78 -9.17 -0.30
N LYS A 84 -9.59 -8.79 -0.74
CA LYS A 84 -8.36 -8.88 0.04
C LYS A 84 -7.82 -7.49 0.26
N THR A 85 -7.47 -7.22 1.51
CA THR A 85 -6.80 -5.98 1.90
C THR A 85 -5.35 -6.30 2.17
N THR A 86 -4.46 -5.65 1.44
CA THR A 86 -3.02 -5.75 1.68
C THR A 86 -2.48 -4.40 2.09
N THR A 87 -1.79 -4.40 3.21
CA THR A 87 -1.07 -3.23 3.69
C THR A 87 0.35 -3.28 3.17
N THR A 88 0.71 -2.37 2.28
CA THR A 88 2.07 -2.25 1.80
C THR A 88 2.88 -1.49 2.83
N LYS A 89 3.69 -2.23 3.60
CA LYS A 89 4.74 -1.62 4.42
C LYS A 89 5.82 -1.10 3.48
N ARG A 90 6.39 0.07 3.79
CA ARG A 90 7.56 0.58 3.07
C ARG A 90 8.63 -0.51 3.05
N PRO A 91 9.33 -0.76 1.92
CA PRO A 91 10.57 -1.54 1.99
C PRO A 91 11.49 -0.90 3.04
N ALA A 92 12.22 -1.74 3.79
CA ALA A 92 13.20 -1.27 4.75
C ALA A 92 14.07 -0.19 4.08
N LYS A 93 14.36 0.91 4.79
CA LYS A 93 15.25 1.94 4.24
C LYS A 93 16.52 1.24 3.75
N PRO A 94 17.05 1.55 2.55
CA PRO A 94 18.36 1.08 2.16
C PRO A 94 19.35 1.84 3.04
N TYR A 95 19.52 1.42 4.29
CA TYR A 95 20.44 2.06 5.20
C TYR A 95 21.81 2.05 4.53
N ILE A 96 22.49 3.20 4.61
CA ILE A 96 23.85 3.47 4.12
C ILE A 96 24.68 2.18 4.16
N THR A 97 24.75 1.45 3.04
CA THR A 97 25.79 0.46 2.84
C THR A 97 27.02 1.28 2.57
N ASP A 98 27.85 1.42 3.60
CA ASP A 98 29.23 1.83 3.38
C ASP A 98 29.79 0.90 2.29
N ASN A 99 30.36 1.52 1.27
CA ASN A 99 30.66 0.92 -0.02
C ASN A 99 31.25 -0.48 0.11
N LYS A 100 30.58 -1.49 -0.46
CA LYS A 100 31.21 -2.60 -1.18
C LYS A 100 30.18 -3.51 -1.85
N GLY A 101 30.14 -3.44 -3.18
CA GLY A 101 29.76 -4.58 -4.02
C GLY A 101 28.32 -4.60 -4.49
N ASN A 102 28.05 -3.86 -5.57
CA ASN A 102 27.19 -4.21 -6.69
C ASN A 102 26.41 -5.54 -6.55
N ASN A 103 25.10 -5.47 -6.28
CA ASN A 103 24.11 -6.47 -6.69
C ASN A 103 22.70 -5.86 -6.64
N GLN A 104 22.46 -4.84 -7.48
CA GLN A 104 21.10 -4.52 -7.90
C GLN A 104 20.64 -5.62 -8.87
N THR A 105 20.07 -6.70 -8.32
CA THR A 105 19.22 -7.58 -9.11
C THR A 105 17.98 -6.77 -9.48
N GLN A 106 17.99 -6.20 -10.68
CA GLN A 106 16.84 -5.56 -11.28
C GLN A 106 15.70 -6.59 -11.32
N ARG A 107 14.70 -6.43 -10.45
CA ARG A 107 13.39 -7.06 -10.64
C ARG A 107 12.65 -6.30 -11.73
N GLN A 108 13.09 -6.47 -12.97
CA GLN A 108 12.26 -6.17 -14.13
C GLN A 108 11.21 -7.27 -14.25
N SER A 109 10.06 -7.11 -13.58
CA SER A 109 8.85 -7.84 -13.95
C SER A 109 8.00 -6.95 -14.86
N LYS A 110 8.39 -6.94 -16.13
CA LYS A 110 7.61 -6.73 -17.37
C LYS A 110 6.18 -6.20 -17.18
N GLU A 111 5.97 -4.92 -17.43
CA GLU A 111 4.67 -4.41 -17.87
C GLU A 111 4.41 -4.94 -19.30
N LYS A 112 3.48 -5.91 -19.45
CA LYS A 112 2.84 -6.15 -20.75
C LYS A 112 1.82 -5.03 -20.95
N VAL A 113 2.18 -4.05 -21.77
CA VAL A 113 1.21 -3.14 -22.37
C VAL A 113 0.30 -3.97 -23.27
N TYR A 114 -1.00 -4.01 -22.95
CA TYR A 114 -2.01 -4.46 -23.91
C TYR A 114 -2.38 -3.27 -24.79
N SER A 115 -2.00 -3.33 -26.06
CA SER A 115 -2.55 -2.50 -27.12
C SER A 115 -3.90 -3.08 -27.56
N ILE A 116 -4.91 -2.21 -27.62
CA ILE A 116 -6.23 -2.47 -28.20
C ILE A 116 -6.09 -2.53 -29.72
#